data_AF-A0AAN6UWP4-F1
#
_entry.id   AF-A0AAN6UWP4-F1
#
_cell.length_a   1.000
_cell.length_b   1.000
_cell.length_c   1.000
_cell.angle_alpha   90.00
_cell.angle_beta   90.00
_cell.angle_gamma   90.00
#
_symmetry.space_group_name_H-M   'P 1'
#
loop_
_entity.id
_entity.type
_entity.pdbx_description
1 polymer ?
#
loop_
_entity_poly.entity_id
_entity_poly.type
_entity_poly.pdbx_seq_one_letter_code
_entity_poly.pdbx_strand_id
1 'polypeptide(L)'
;MSLIPALQIPYREARDGFWGKQTSTLNWCEEDYNISFYCAEVVNTLTNLIFMWLGAKGLRDVLAYGHSRVFILAFLGYMVVGVGSMAFHTTLKYEMQLADELPMIYTVCIMAFATFSYKRPAKVQALVAAGLVGLAVFITVYYLYAKDPVFHQVAYGLLTACTIFRGFYVMERDLRPQLLRKQEPAACQRCMRTMYKLALTGIVMFLGGFFIWNMDNIFCHNLTATKNQILLPWSVVLEGHGWWHILTGLAYHLIVWRVWMNRCLDGGDDFVLDWAPLRSVPRVLVREIESQAIAAQQQISLVRQQAASKQREMRLAQLTRSEIGSLPSDTAVYEGVGKMFVAIPVSTLQNKLGTQIKDIDTEVDALGKRLHYLETTAKNSQEHIEKMLKGAGQG
;
A
#
# COMPACT_ATOMS: atom_id res chain seq x y z
N MET A 1 32.68 -6.24 -24.10
CA MET A 1 32.13 -4.88 -23.94
C MET A 1 31.36 -4.83 -22.64
N SER A 2 31.74 -3.98 -21.68
CA SER A 2 30.90 -3.80 -20.49
C SER A 2 29.60 -3.11 -20.93
N LEU A 3 28.46 -3.57 -20.41
CA LEU A 3 27.13 -3.00 -20.70
C LEU A 3 26.92 -1.62 -20.05
N ILE A 4 27.82 -1.22 -19.14
CA ILE A 4 27.69 -0.03 -18.29
C ILE A 4 27.82 1.27 -19.10
N PRO A 5 28.80 1.47 -20.00
CA PRO A 5 28.91 2.68 -20.82
C PRO A 5 27.81 2.77 -21.88
N ALA A 6 27.23 1.64 -22.30
CA ALA A 6 26.16 1.61 -23.30
C ALA A 6 24.81 2.12 -22.76
N LEU A 7 24.68 2.26 -21.44
CA LEU A 7 23.46 2.72 -20.76
C LEU A 7 23.59 4.15 -20.20
N GLN A 8 24.67 4.87 -20.51
CA GLN A 8 24.90 6.23 -20.01
C GLN A 8 24.41 7.30 -20.98
N ILE A 9 23.51 8.17 -20.51
CA ILE A 9 23.02 9.33 -21.25
C ILE A 9 23.58 10.60 -20.57
N PRO A 10 24.12 11.58 -21.31
CA PRO A 10 24.62 12.82 -20.74
C PRO A 10 23.59 13.49 -19.85
N TYR A 11 23.99 13.87 -18.63
CA TYR A 11 23.24 14.79 -17.80
C TYR A 11 23.43 16.19 -18.39
N ARG A 12 22.37 16.78 -18.91
CA ARG A 12 22.41 18.05 -19.64
C ARG A 12 22.15 19.21 -18.68
N GLU A 13 22.79 20.34 -18.96
CA GLU A 13 22.47 21.60 -18.28
C GLU A 13 21.03 22.03 -18.58
N ALA A 14 20.48 22.85 -17.68
CA ALA A 14 19.17 23.48 -17.82
C ALA A 14 18.99 24.17 -19.19
N ARG A 15 17.78 24.04 -19.75
CA ARG A 15 17.45 24.57 -21.08
C ARG A 15 16.01 25.02 -21.19
N ASP A 16 15.73 25.78 -22.23
CA ASP A 16 14.36 26.18 -22.56
C ASP A 16 13.49 24.94 -22.86
N GLY A 17 12.30 24.92 -22.27
CA GLY A 17 11.34 23.84 -22.39
C GLY A 17 9.94 24.29 -22.74
N PHE A 18 9.03 23.32 -22.85
CA PHE A 18 7.68 23.52 -23.38
C PHE A 18 6.87 24.58 -22.63
N TRP A 19 6.97 24.66 -21.30
CA TRP A 19 6.18 25.60 -20.50
C TRP A 19 6.76 27.01 -20.44
N GLY A 20 7.87 27.27 -21.11
CA GLY A 20 8.56 28.57 -21.10
C GLY A 20 9.23 28.87 -19.76
N LYS A 21 9.58 30.14 -19.53
CA LYS A 21 10.40 30.57 -18.37
C LYS A 21 9.75 30.26 -17.03
N GLN A 22 10.56 29.90 -16.04
CA GLN A 22 10.15 29.77 -14.65
C GLN A 22 9.50 31.07 -14.14
N THR A 23 8.40 30.93 -13.39
CA THR A 23 7.76 32.06 -12.68
C THR A 23 7.58 31.79 -11.18
N SER A 24 7.79 30.55 -10.74
CA SER A 24 7.82 30.17 -9.32
C SER A 24 8.93 30.88 -8.57
N THR A 25 8.74 31.05 -7.26
CA THR A 25 9.74 31.63 -6.37
C THR A 25 10.85 30.64 -6.02
N LEU A 26 10.64 29.35 -6.33
CA LEU A 26 11.54 28.23 -6.05
C LEU A 26 11.88 27.46 -7.33
N ASN A 27 13.11 26.97 -7.40
CA ASN A 27 13.60 25.97 -8.34
C ASN A 27 14.49 25.00 -7.55
N TRP A 28 14.41 23.70 -7.83
CA TRP A 28 15.12 22.67 -7.08
C TRP A 28 16.41 22.26 -7.79
N CYS A 29 17.11 21.26 -7.24
CA CYS A 29 18.43 20.91 -7.74
C CYS A 29 18.42 20.05 -9.01
N GLU A 30 17.27 19.52 -9.42
CA GLU A 30 17.14 18.76 -10.68
C GLU A 30 17.26 19.73 -11.87
N GLU A 31 18.10 19.42 -12.86
CA GLU A 31 18.30 20.33 -14.00
C GLU A 31 17.06 20.42 -14.90
N ASP A 32 16.58 21.65 -15.11
CA ASP A 32 15.38 21.95 -15.89
C ASP A 32 15.44 21.39 -17.32
N TYR A 33 14.43 20.60 -17.65
CA TYR A 33 14.24 19.95 -18.95
C TYR A 33 15.41 19.06 -19.38
N ASN A 34 16.24 18.60 -18.45
CA ASN A 34 17.39 17.73 -18.70
C ASN A 34 16.96 16.44 -19.43
N ILE A 35 15.96 15.74 -18.88
CA ILE A 35 15.47 14.45 -19.36
C ILE A 35 14.42 14.61 -20.46
N SER A 36 13.51 15.59 -20.35
CA SER A 36 12.37 15.78 -21.27
C SER A 36 12.18 17.25 -21.64
N PHE A 37 11.72 17.52 -22.85
CA PHE A 37 11.30 18.88 -23.27
C PHE A 37 9.96 19.31 -22.66
N TYR A 38 9.11 18.36 -22.25
CA TYR A 38 7.73 18.61 -21.80
C TYR A 38 7.59 18.73 -20.28
N CYS A 39 8.59 18.31 -19.52
CA CYS A 39 8.56 18.25 -18.06
C CYS A 39 9.88 18.80 -17.54
N ALA A 40 9.82 19.89 -16.76
CA ALA A 40 11.01 20.58 -16.26
C ALA A 40 11.84 19.66 -15.35
N GLU A 41 11.24 19.12 -14.29
CA GLU A 41 11.93 18.24 -13.35
C GLU A 41 11.25 16.86 -13.37
N VAL A 42 11.79 15.92 -14.17
CA VAL A 42 11.15 14.62 -14.44
C VAL A 42 11.18 13.71 -13.21
N VAL A 43 12.29 13.66 -12.49
CA VAL A 43 12.40 12.81 -11.30
C VAL A 43 11.52 13.34 -10.18
N ASN A 44 11.56 14.65 -9.92
CA ASN A 44 10.69 15.30 -8.94
C ASN A 44 9.20 15.13 -9.31
N THR A 45 8.84 15.19 -10.59
CA THR A 45 7.46 14.93 -11.04
C THR A 45 7.06 13.46 -10.83
N LEU A 46 7.85 12.49 -11.29
CA LEU A 46 7.46 11.08 -11.27
C LEU A 46 7.47 10.47 -9.87
N THR A 47 8.34 10.95 -8.98
CA THR A 47 8.38 10.48 -7.59
C THR A 47 7.08 10.74 -6.83
N ASN A 48 6.29 11.73 -7.26
CA ASN A 48 4.97 12.02 -6.69
C ASN A 48 3.89 10.96 -6.99
N LEU A 49 4.14 10.01 -7.91
CA LEU A 49 3.23 8.88 -8.13
C LEU A 49 3.01 8.03 -6.86
N ILE A 50 3.94 8.10 -5.90
CA ILE A 50 3.78 7.49 -4.57
C ILE A 50 2.53 8.03 -3.85
N PHE A 51 2.25 9.34 -3.95
CA PHE A 51 1.10 9.98 -3.32
C PHE A 51 -0.20 9.51 -3.97
N MET A 52 -0.17 9.35 -5.29
CA MET A 52 -1.33 8.87 -6.05
C MET A 52 -1.67 7.43 -5.68
N TRP A 53 -0.67 6.55 -5.65
CA TRP A 53 -0.88 5.15 -5.30
C TRP A 53 -1.31 4.97 -3.84
N LEU A 54 -0.59 5.57 -2.88
CA LEU A 54 -0.90 5.43 -1.45
C LEU A 54 -2.20 6.13 -1.08
N GLY A 55 -2.49 7.29 -1.67
CA GLY A 55 -3.74 8.02 -1.47
C GLY A 55 -4.93 7.23 -1.98
N ALA A 56 -4.86 6.68 -3.20
CA ALA A 56 -5.93 5.83 -3.76
C ALA A 56 -6.11 4.55 -2.94
N LYS A 57 -5.01 3.91 -2.50
CA LYS A 57 -5.05 2.74 -1.62
C LYS A 57 -5.72 3.06 -0.27
N GLY A 58 -5.31 4.14 0.38
CA GLY A 58 -5.86 4.56 1.68
C GLY A 58 -7.33 4.95 1.58
N LEU A 59 -7.71 5.70 0.54
CA LEU A 59 -9.10 6.07 0.25
C LEU A 59 -9.96 4.83 0.04
N ARG A 60 -9.48 3.88 -0.78
CA ARG A 60 -10.15 2.60 -0.99
C ARG A 60 -10.36 1.88 0.34
N ASP A 61 -9.33 1.75 1.18
CA ASP A 61 -9.44 1.05 2.48
C ASP A 61 -10.41 1.77 3.43
N VAL A 62 -10.44 3.11 3.46
CA VAL A 62 -11.39 3.90 4.26
C VAL A 62 -12.84 3.59 3.86
N LEU A 63 -13.11 3.55 2.56
CA LEU A 63 -14.44 3.24 2.04
C LEU A 63 -14.80 1.76 2.25
N ALA A 64 -13.88 0.84 1.97
CA ALA A 64 -14.08 -0.62 2.08
C ALA A 64 -14.48 -1.05 3.49
N TYR A 65 -13.76 -0.51 4.46
CA TYR A 65 -13.79 -0.96 5.85
C TYR A 65 -14.54 0.05 6.74
N GLY A 66 -15.29 0.97 6.13
CA GLY A 66 -16.17 1.93 6.79
C GLY A 66 -15.48 2.83 7.79
N HIS A 67 -14.20 3.20 7.57
CA HIS A 67 -13.45 4.07 8.48
C HIS A 67 -14.09 5.46 8.57
N SER A 68 -13.71 6.24 9.59
CA SER A 68 -14.28 7.57 9.80
C SER A 68 -14.16 8.44 8.54
N ARG A 69 -15.27 9.09 8.14
CA ARG A 69 -15.37 9.87 6.89
C ARG A 69 -14.36 11.01 6.80
N VAL A 70 -13.83 11.50 7.93
CA VAL A 70 -12.77 12.52 7.94
C VAL A 70 -11.51 12.06 7.19
N PHE A 71 -11.23 10.74 7.17
CA PHE A 71 -10.09 10.19 6.46
C PHE A 71 -10.29 10.12 4.95
N ILE A 72 -11.52 10.20 4.45
CA ILE A 72 -11.80 10.40 3.02
C ILE A 72 -11.15 11.73 2.59
N LEU A 73 -11.44 12.81 3.33
CA LEU A 73 -10.87 14.13 3.06
C LEU A 73 -9.35 14.14 3.24
N ALA A 74 -8.81 13.42 4.22
CA ALA A 74 -7.37 13.32 4.42
C ALA A 74 -6.67 12.65 3.23
N PHE A 75 -7.19 11.54 2.71
CA PHE A 75 -6.59 10.86 1.55
C PHE A 75 -6.82 11.60 0.24
N LEU A 76 -7.96 12.29 0.07
CA LEU A 76 -8.15 13.20 -1.06
C LEU A 76 -7.17 14.36 -1.02
N GLY A 77 -7.00 15.01 0.13
CA GLY A 77 -6.00 16.08 0.32
C GLY A 77 -4.58 15.60 0.04
N TYR A 78 -4.23 14.40 0.51
CA TYR A 78 -2.94 13.76 0.24
C TYR A 78 -2.69 13.51 -1.26
N MET A 79 -3.71 13.11 -2.03
CA MET A 79 -3.57 13.01 -3.50
C MET A 79 -3.51 14.39 -4.17
N VAL A 80 -4.25 15.39 -3.66
CA VAL A 80 -4.21 16.77 -4.20
C VAL A 80 -2.81 17.36 -4.05
N VAL A 81 -2.13 17.12 -2.93
CA VAL A 81 -0.70 17.48 -2.76
C VAL A 81 0.15 16.82 -3.85
N GLY A 82 -0.01 15.50 -4.07
CA GLY A 82 0.72 14.80 -5.13
C GLY A 82 0.47 15.34 -6.54
N VAL A 83 -0.78 15.61 -6.90
CA VAL A 83 -1.13 16.20 -8.21
C VAL A 83 -0.58 17.62 -8.35
N GLY A 84 -0.69 18.43 -7.29
CA GLY A 84 -0.15 19.78 -7.24
C GLY A 84 1.36 19.80 -7.44
N SER A 85 2.08 18.96 -6.70
CA SER A 85 3.53 18.77 -6.82
C SER A 85 3.92 18.30 -8.22
N MET A 86 3.22 17.31 -8.80
CA MET A 86 3.45 16.90 -10.19
C MET A 86 3.28 18.07 -11.17
N ALA A 87 2.22 18.85 -11.03
CA ALA A 87 1.97 20.00 -11.89
C ALA A 87 3.03 21.10 -11.71
N PHE A 88 3.50 21.32 -10.47
CA PHE A 88 4.55 22.27 -10.18
C PHE A 88 5.88 21.84 -10.82
N HIS A 89 6.37 20.63 -10.53
CA HIS A 89 7.64 20.13 -11.07
C HIS A 89 7.62 19.93 -12.59
N THR A 90 6.44 19.76 -13.19
CA THR A 90 6.31 19.72 -14.65
C THR A 90 6.51 21.10 -15.28
N THR A 91 6.07 22.17 -14.61
CA THR A 91 5.84 23.49 -15.25
C THR A 91 6.66 24.65 -14.67
N LEU A 92 7.10 24.56 -13.41
CA LEU A 92 7.77 25.60 -12.62
C LEU A 92 7.03 26.95 -12.63
N LYS A 93 5.69 26.88 -12.56
CA LYS A 93 4.80 28.05 -12.52
C LYS A 93 4.36 28.38 -11.11
N TYR A 94 4.26 29.68 -10.82
CA TYR A 94 3.85 30.16 -9.50
C TYR A 94 2.46 29.64 -9.11
N GLU A 95 1.53 29.59 -10.05
CA GLU A 95 0.18 29.07 -9.83
C GLU A 95 0.20 27.58 -9.44
N MET A 96 1.11 26.81 -10.04
CA MET A 96 1.25 25.38 -9.72
C MET A 96 2.05 25.18 -8.43
N GLN A 97 3.00 26.06 -8.10
CA GLN A 97 3.66 26.09 -6.80
C GLN A 97 2.64 26.27 -5.67
N LEU A 98 1.67 27.18 -5.85
CA LEU A 98 0.57 27.34 -4.89
C LEU A 98 -0.29 26.06 -4.79
N ALA A 99 -0.51 25.37 -5.91
CA ALA A 99 -1.24 24.11 -5.95
C ALA A 99 -0.48 22.95 -5.29
N ASP A 100 0.84 23.04 -5.14
CA ASP A 100 1.66 22.09 -4.39
C ASP A 100 1.67 22.43 -2.88
N GLU A 101 2.09 23.64 -2.54
CA GLU A 101 2.38 24.03 -1.16
C GLU A 101 1.11 24.25 -0.32
N LEU A 102 0.08 24.91 -0.83
CA LEU A 102 -1.11 25.24 -0.03
C LEU A 102 -1.91 24.00 0.39
N PRO A 103 -2.15 23.00 -0.48
CA PRO A 103 -2.81 21.75 -0.07
C PRO A 103 -2.11 20.98 1.04
N MET A 104 -0.80 21.15 1.23
CA MET A 104 -0.09 20.57 2.37
C MET A 104 -0.65 21.11 3.69
N ILE A 105 -0.84 22.43 3.81
CA ILE A 105 -1.43 23.07 4.99
C ILE A 105 -2.86 22.57 5.19
N TYR A 106 -3.66 22.52 4.13
CA TYR A 106 -5.06 22.12 4.21
C TYR A 106 -5.21 20.66 4.67
N THR A 107 -4.36 19.77 4.15
CA THR A 107 -4.34 18.36 4.52
C THR A 107 -3.97 18.16 5.98
N VAL A 108 -2.96 18.90 6.48
CA VAL A 108 -2.61 18.85 7.90
C VAL A 108 -3.72 19.47 8.77
N CYS A 109 -4.40 20.53 8.33
CA CYS A 109 -5.58 21.04 9.03
C CYS A 109 -6.70 19.98 9.12
N ILE A 110 -6.94 19.18 8.08
CA ILE A 110 -7.90 18.06 8.13
C ILE A 110 -7.46 17.01 9.15
N MET A 111 -6.17 16.65 9.17
CA MET A 111 -5.61 15.71 10.15
C MET A 111 -5.63 16.26 11.58
N ALA A 112 -5.41 17.57 11.75
CA ALA A 112 -5.55 18.29 13.00
C ALA A 112 -7.01 18.27 13.45
N PHE A 113 -7.97 18.52 12.56
CA PHE A 113 -9.38 18.41 12.89
C PHE A 113 -9.72 16.99 13.35
N ALA A 114 -9.33 15.96 12.60
CA ALA A 114 -9.50 14.56 13.00
C ALA A 114 -8.89 14.25 14.37
N THR A 115 -7.87 15.02 14.77
CA THR A 115 -7.11 14.89 16.02
C THR A 115 -7.70 15.61 17.22
N PHE A 116 -7.99 16.89 17.07
CA PHE A 116 -8.46 17.75 18.14
C PHE A 116 -9.98 17.64 18.37
N SER A 117 -10.76 17.31 17.34
CA SER A 117 -12.22 17.19 17.42
C SER A 117 -12.72 15.83 17.93
N TYR A 118 -11.85 14.82 17.99
CA TYR A 118 -12.24 13.44 18.31
C TYR A 118 -12.99 13.33 19.65
N LYS A 119 -14.18 12.71 19.60
CA LYS A 119 -15.12 12.54 20.72
C LYS A 119 -15.43 13.83 21.51
N ARG A 120 -15.28 15.00 20.88
CA ARG A 120 -15.68 16.29 21.46
C ARG A 120 -17.16 16.59 21.14
N PRO A 121 -17.86 17.38 21.96
CA PRO A 121 -19.21 17.84 21.65
C PRO A 121 -19.27 18.62 20.32
N ALA A 122 -20.39 18.57 19.61
CA ALA A 122 -20.55 19.19 18.29
C ALA A 122 -20.14 20.68 18.25
N LYS A 123 -20.46 21.44 19.30
CA LYS A 123 -20.06 22.86 19.44
C LYS A 123 -18.53 23.03 19.45
N VAL A 124 -17.81 22.14 20.13
CA VAL A 124 -16.35 22.17 20.19
C VAL A 124 -15.76 21.72 18.86
N GLN A 125 -16.34 20.71 18.20
CA GLN A 125 -15.90 20.31 16.87
C GLN A 125 -16.05 21.47 15.87
N ALA A 126 -17.20 22.16 15.88
CA ALA A 126 -17.44 23.34 15.04
C ALA A 126 -16.43 24.47 15.33
N LEU A 127 -16.12 24.73 16.61
CA LEU A 127 -15.12 25.73 16.98
C LEU A 127 -13.72 25.37 16.49
N VAL A 128 -13.31 24.10 16.64
CA VAL A 128 -12.01 23.60 16.15
C VAL A 128 -11.96 23.70 14.62
N ALA A 129 -13.03 23.32 13.92
CA ALA A 129 -13.10 23.46 12.47
C ALA A 129 -12.99 24.93 12.03
N ALA A 130 -13.75 25.84 12.65
CA ALA A 130 -13.70 27.27 12.35
C ALA A 130 -12.31 27.85 12.61
N GLY A 131 -11.65 27.46 13.71
CA GLY A 131 -10.29 27.89 14.02
C GLY A 131 -9.26 27.39 13.00
N LEU A 132 -9.33 26.13 12.57
CA LEU A 132 -8.43 25.56 11.57
C LEU A 132 -8.65 26.15 10.17
N VAL A 133 -9.90 26.42 9.80
CA VAL A 133 -10.23 27.12 8.54
C VAL A 133 -9.71 28.56 8.60
N GLY A 134 -9.94 29.28 9.70
CA GLY A 134 -9.40 30.63 9.88
C GLY A 134 -7.88 30.66 9.81
N LEU A 135 -7.19 29.70 10.41
CA LEU A 135 -5.73 29.55 10.34
C LEU A 135 -5.27 29.26 8.89
N ALA A 136 -5.93 28.34 8.19
CA ALA A 136 -5.60 28.02 6.80
C ALA A 136 -5.78 29.22 5.86
N VAL A 137 -6.87 29.98 6.04
CA VAL A 137 -7.12 31.22 5.29
C VAL A 137 -6.05 32.27 5.61
N PHE A 138 -5.71 32.47 6.88
CA PHE A 138 -4.66 33.40 7.29
C PHE A 138 -3.32 33.05 6.64
N ILE A 139 -2.87 31.80 6.76
CA ILE A 139 -1.62 31.32 6.15
C ILE A 139 -1.65 31.53 4.63
N THR A 140 -2.77 31.20 3.98
CA THR A 140 -2.92 31.35 2.53
C THR A 140 -2.82 32.81 2.09
N VAL A 141 -3.59 33.71 2.72
CA VAL A 141 -3.60 35.13 2.38
C VAL A 141 -2.24 35.76 2.62
N TYR A 142 -1.60 35.46 3.77
CA TYR A 142 -0.27 35.95 4.06
C TYR A 142 0.75 35.41 3.05
N TYR A 143 0.68 34.12 2.69
CA TYR A 143 1.61 33.51 1.74
C TYR A 143 1.49 34.11 0.34
N LEU A 144 0.27 34.38 -0.13
CA LEU A 144 0.03 35.07 -1.41
C LEU A 144 0.58 36.50 -1.44
N TYR A 145 0.54 37.18 -0.29
CA TYR A 145 1.08 38.53 -0.15
C TYR A 145 2.61 38.56 -0.02
N ALA A 146 3.16 37.79 0.92
CA ALA A 146 4.57 37.80 1.27
C ALA A 146 5.44 37.02 0.28
N LYS A 147 4.89 35.97 -0.35
CA LYS A 147 5.59 35.04 -1.26
C LYS A 147 6.88 34.46 -0.67
N ASP A 148 6.91 34.29 0.65
CA ASP A 148 8.05 33.78 1.39
C ASP A 148 7.87 32.27 1.68
N PRO A 149 8.60 31.38 0.98
CA PRO A 149 8.46 29.94 1.15
C PRO A 149 8.91 29.47 2.55
N VAL A 150 9.78 30.22 3.23
CA VAL A 150 10.22 29.87 4.59
C VAL A 150 9.06 30.01 5.58
N PHE A 151 8.23 31.04 5.45
CA PHE A 151 7.02 31.19 6.26
C PHE A 151 6.10 29.98 6.12
N HIS A 152 5.86 29.52 4.89
CA HIS A 152 5.05 28.32 4.63
C HIS A 152 5.64 27.09 5.32
N GLN A 153 6.94 26.85 5.14
CA GLN A 153 7.64 25.70 5.72
C GLN A 153 7.54 25.67 7.25
N VAL A 154 7.74 26.82 7.90
CA VAL A 154 7.62 26.95 9.36
C VAL A 154 6.18 26.70 9.82
N ALA A 155 5.20 27.30 9.15
CA ALA A 155 3.78 27.11 9.48
C ALA A 155 3.36 25.64 9.34
N TYR A 156 3.75 24.99 8.25
CA TYR A 156 3.52 23.57 8.00
C TYR A 156 4.20 22.68 9.06
N GLY A 157 5.46 22.95 9.38
CA GLY A 157 6.23 22.22 10.37
C GLY A 157 5.62 22.30 11.78
N LEU A 158 5.25 23.50 12.23
CA LEU A 158 4.61 23.71 13.52
C LEU A 158 3.25 23.02 13.61
N LEU A 159 2.40 23.18 12.59
CA LEU A 159 1.08 22.56 12.56
C LEU A 159 1.17 21.03 12.56
N THR A 160 2.11 20.47 11.81
CA THR A 160 2.38 19.02 11.76
C THR A 160 2.87 18.52 13.11
N ALA A 161 3.85 19.18 13.72
CA ALA A 161 4.38 18.82 15.03
C ALA A 161 3.28 18.84 16.10
N CYS A 162 2.51 19.94 16.19
CA CYS A 162 1.39 20.06 17.13
C CYS A 162 0.36 18.93 16.97
N THR A 163 0.05 18.56 15.72
CA THR A 163 -0.89 17.47 15.41
C THR A 163 -0.35 16.11 15.87
N ILE A 164 0.93 15.83 15.61
CA ILE A 164 1.60 14.58 16.03
C ILE A 164 1.69 14.49 17.55
N PHE A 165 2.12 15.54 18.24
CA PHE A 165 2.20 15.59 19.70
C PHE A 165 0.83 15.37 20.35
N ARG A 166 -0.21 16.02 19.82
CA ARG A 166 -1.58 15.77 20.29
C ARG A 166 -2.00 14.32 20.03
N GLY A 167 -1.60 13.72 18.91
CA GLY A 167 -1.82 12.30 18.62
C GLY A 167 -1.20 11.39 19.69
N PHE A 168 0.06 11.61 20.07
CA PHE A 168 0.71 10.86 21.15
C PHE A 168 0.02 11.07 22.49
N TYR A 169 -0.41 12.30 22.79
CA TYR A 169 -1.20 12.57 23.99
C TYR A 169 -2.49 11.72 23.99
N VAL A 170 -3.26 11.71 22.90
CA VAL A 170 -4.49 10.89 22.80
C VAL A 170 -4.16 9.41 23.00
N MET A 171 -3.10 8.94 22.36
CA MET A 171 -2.67 7.55 22.45
C MET A 171 -2.33 7.13 23.89
N GLU A 172 -1.61 7.98 24.62
CA GLU A 172 -1.17 7.68 25.99
C GLU A 172 -2.22 7.97 27.06
N ARG A 173 -2.96 9.06 26.94
CA ARG A 173 -3.93 9.50 27.95
C ARG A 173 -5.32 8.92 27.75
N ASP A 174 -5.73 8.69 26.51
CA ASP A 174 -7.08 8.23 26.20
C ASP A 174 -7.08 6.74 25.81
N LEU A 175 -6.21 6.31 24.89
CA LEU A 175 -6.23 4.94 24.36
C LEU A 175 -5.63 3.92 25.35
N ARG A 176 -4.41 4.14 25.88
CA ARG A 176 -3.75 3.16 26.76
C ARG A 176 -4.62 2.78 27.97
N PRO A 177 -5.24 3.71 28.73
CA PRO A 177 -6.08 3.34 29.87
C PRO A 177 -7.33 2.56 29.44
N GLN A 178 -7.91 2.89 28.28
CA GLN A 178 -9.07 2.15 27.75
C GLN A 178 -8.70 0.70 27.38
N LEU A 179 -7.54 0.49 26.74
CA LEU A 179 -7.05 -0.85 26.41
C LEU A 179 -6.76 -1.67 27.67
N LEU A 180 -6.13 -1.08 28.69
CA LEU A 180 -5.86 -1.76 29.97
C LEU A 180 -7.13 -2.17 30.73
N ARG A 181 -8.24 -1.46 30.53
CA ARG A 181 -9.55 -1.82 31.12
C ARG A 181 -10.24 -2.96 30.37
N LYS A 182 -9.98 -3.11 29.07
CA LYS A 182 -10.67 -4.08 28.20
C LYS A 182 -9.88 -5.37 27.99
N GLN A 183 -8.57 -5.31 28.01
CA GLN A 183 -7.69 -6.39 27.57
C GLN A 183 -6.63 -6.69 28.63
N GLU A 184 -6.07 -7.90 28.56
CA GLU A 184 -4.94 -8.28 29.40
C GLU A 184 -3.74 -7.33 29.20
N PRO A 185 -2.94 -7.06 30.25
CA PRO A 185 -1.80 -6.15 30.16
C PRO A 185 -0.82 -6.48 29.03
N ALA A 186 -0.60 -7.78 28.75
CA ALA A 186 0.28 -8.24 27.68
C ALA A 186 -0.25 -7.88 26.28
N ALA A 187 -1.56 -8.01 26.04
CA ALA A 187 -2.20 -7.66 24.78
C ALA A 187 -2.19 -6.14 24.56
N CYS A 188 -2.51 -5.36 25.59
CA CYS A 188 -2.37 -3.90 25.57
C CYS A 188 -0.94 -3.47 25.24
N GLN A 189 0.06 -4.05 25.90
CA GLN A 189 1.47 -3.73 25.65
C GLN A 189 1.89 -4.04 24.21
N ARG A 190 1.37 -5.13 23.63
CA ARG A 190 1.61 -5.49 22.21
C ARG A 190 1.00 -4.46 21.27
N CYS A 191 -0.27 -4.09 21.48
CA CYS A 191 -0.96 -3.07 20.69
C CYS A 191 -0.21 -1.72 20.73
N MET A 192 0.12 -1.23 21.94
CA MET A 192 0.85 0.02 22.13
C MET A 192 2.23 -0.02 21.47
N ARG A 193 2.96 -1.13 21.59
CA ARG A 193 4.27 -1.28 20.93
C ARG A 193 4.14 -1.16 19.41
N THR A 194 3.14 -1.79 18.81
CA THR A 194 2.89 -1.70 17.36
C THR A 194 2.46 -0.28 16.96
N MET A 195 1.62 0.39 17.76
CA MET A 195 1.27 1.80 17.59
C MET A 195 2.49 2.72 17.57
N TYR A 196 3.39 2.58 18.54
CA TYR A 196 4.64 3.35 18.60
C TYR A 196 5.53 3.08 17.40
N LYS A 197 5.68 1.82 17.00
CA LYS A 197 6.47 1.46 15.82
C LYS A 197 5.92 2.12 14.57
N LEU A 198 4.61 2.04 14.35
CA LEU A 198 3.95 2.64 13.18
C LEU A 198 4.16 4.16 13.14
N ALA A 199 3.93 4.85 14.26
CA ALA A 199 4.12 6.29 14.37
C ALA A 199 5.60 6.69 14.18
N LEU A 200 6.53 6.01 14.85
CA LEU A 200 7.96 6.31 14.77
C LEU A 200 8.52 6.05 13.37
N THR A 201 8.09 4.98 12.69
CA THR A 201 8.46 4.76 11.29
C THR A 201 8.02 5.92 10.41
N GLY A 202 6.78 6.41 10.56
CA GLY A 202 6.31 7.58 9.83
C GLY A 202 7.10 8.86 10.11
N ILE A 203 7.45 9.11 11.38
CA ILE A 203 8.28 10.25 11.80
C ILE A 203 9.68 10.16 11.20
N VAL A 204 10.32 8.99 11.28
CA VAL A 204 11.66 8.76 10.73
C VAL A 204 11.66 8.94 9.21
N MET A 205 10.64 8.45 8.51
CA MET A 205 10.49 8.68 7.07
C MET A 205 10.37 10.17 6.76
N PHE A 206 9.51 10.90 7.47
CA PHE A 206 9.33 12.34 7.26
C PHE A 206 10.61 13.14 7.53
N LEU A 207 11.24 12.92 8.69
CA LEU A 207 12.47 13.62 9.07
C LEU A 207 13.67 13.21 8.20
N GLY A 208 13.74 11.95 7.77
CA GLY A 208 14.75 11.47 6.83
C GLY A 208 14.59 12.13 5.46
N GLY A 209 13.36 12.26 4.98
CA GLY A 209 13.06 13.07 3.81
C GLY A 209 13.52 14.52 4.01
N PHE A 210 13.12 15.16 5.10
CA PHE A 210 13.44 16.56 5.38
C PHE A 210 14.95 16.80 5.41
N PHE A 211 15.69 15.85 6.00
CA PHE A 211 17.15 15.88 5.99
C PHE A 211 17.71 15.82 4.56
N ILE A 212 17.27 14.87 3.75
CA ILE A 212 17.74 14.73 2.35
C ILE A 212 17.38 15.98 1.54
N TRP A 213 16.18 16.53 1.71
CA TRP A 213 15.76 17.78 1.10
C TRP A 213 16.70 18.94 1.45
N ASN A 214 17.11 19.09 2.71
CA ASN A 214 18.08 20.12 3.09
C ASN A 214 19.46 19.88 2.46
N MET A 215 19.90 18.62 2.37
CA MET A 215 21.17 18.29 1.72
C MET A 215 21.14 18.63 0.22
N ASP A 216 20.02 18.39 -0.44
CA ASP A 216 19.78 18.75 -1.84
C ASP A 216 19.91 20.27 -2.04
N ASN A 217 19.28 21.07 -1.18
CA ASN A 217 19.36 22.53 -1.23
C ASN A 217 20.76 23.08 -0.93
N ILE A 218 21.42 22.57 0.11
CA ILE A 218 22.71 23.11 0.59
C ILE A 218 23.87 22.70 -0.33
N PHE A 219 23.87 21.45 -0.79
CA PHE A 219 24.98 20.87 -1.55
C PHE A 219 24.68 20.75 -3.04
N CYS A 220 23.68 21.49 -3.56
CA CYS A 220 23.21 21.33 -4.94
C CYS A 220 24.34 21.41 -5.96
N HIS A 221 25.24 22.41 -5.85
CA HIS A 221 26.37 22.56 -6.77
C HIS A 221 27.27 21.31 -6.80
N ASN A 222 27.58 20.73 -5.63
CA ASN A 222 28.39 19.52 -5.53
C ASN A 222 27.65 18.27 -6.05
N LEU A 223 26.35 18.17 -5.76
CA LEU A 223 25.50 17.09 -6.26
C LEU A 223 25.41 17.15 -7.78
N THR A 224 25.13 18.31 -8.38
CA THR A 224 25.08 18.52 -9.82
C THR A 224 26.42 18.23 -10.50
N ALA A 225 27.54 18.66 -9.93
CA ALA A 225 28.87 18.29 -10.43
C ALA A 225 29.07 16.76 -10.46
N THR A 226 28.55 16.05 -9.45
CA THR A 226 28.61 14.59 -9.37
C THR A 226 27.65 13.93 -10.39
N LYS A 227 26.44 14.48 -10.56
CA LYS A 227 25.44 14.03 -11.55
C LYS A 227 26.01 14.08 -12.97
N ASN A 228 26.76 15.13 -13.29
CA ASN A 228 27.48 15.28 -14.56
C ASN A 228 28.62 14.28 -14.79
N GLN A 229 29.12 13.60 -13.76
CA GLN A 229 30.14 12.58 -13.89
C GLN A 229 29.55 11.16 -14.01
N ILE A 230 28.52 10.86 -13.23
CA ILE A 230 27.93 9.51 -13.19
C ILE A 230 26.88 9.27 -14.29
N LEU A 231 26.30 10.35 -14.81
CA LEU A 231 25.36 10.40 -15.93
C LEU A 231 24.03 9.66 -15.66
N LEU A 232 23.05 9.86 -16.51
CA LEU A 232 21.79 9.12 -16.45
C LEU A 232 22.02 7.66 -16.85
N PRO A 233 21.25 6.69 -16.30
CA PRO A 233 20.20 6.88 -15.30
C PRO A 233 20.71 6.93 -13.85
N TRP A 234 22.01 6.75 -13.61
CA TRP A 234 22.57 6.63 -12.27
C TRP A 234 22.50 7.92 -11.46
N SER A 235 22.53 9.08 -12.13
CA SER A 235 22.38 10.40 -11.51
C SER A 235 21.05 10.60 -10.78
N VAL A 236 20.00 9.85 -11.14
CA VAL A 236 18.67 9.91 -10.52
C VAL A 236 18.73 9.66 -9.00
N VAL A 237 19.69 8.84 -8.53
CA VAL A 237 19.85 8.57 -7.08
C VAL A 237 20.25 9.81 -6.29
N LEU A 238 20.85 10.81 -6.95
CA LEU A 238 21.29 12.06 -6.34
C LEU A 238 20.24 13.17 -6.39
N GLU A 239 19.06 12.93 -6.98
CA GLU A 239 17.94 13.88 -6.95
C GLU A 239 17.28 13.82 -5.57
N GLY A 240 17.82 14.58 -4.62
CA GLY A 240 17.43 14.52 -3.21
C GLY A 240 16.00 15.00 -2.99
N HIS A 241 15.54 15.98 -3.77
CA HIS A 241 14.14 16.43 -3.73
C HIS A 241 13.16 15.31 -4.17
N GLY A 242 13.56 14.46 -5.12
CA GLY A 242 12.77 13.27 -5.48
C GLY A 242 12.65 12.26 -4.33
N TRP A 243 13.73 12.03 -3.57
CA TRP A 243 13.69 11.21 -2.37
C TRP A 243 12.83 11.81 -1.25
N TRP A 244 12.78 13.13 -1.15
CA TRP A 244 11.86 13.83 -0.25
C TRP A 244 10.41 13.45 -0.55
N HIS A 245 9.97 13.45 -1.81
CA HIS A 245 8.61 13.01 -2.18
C HIS A 245 8.35 11.56 -1.78
N ILE A 246 9.29 10.66 -2.07
CA ILE A 246 9.12 9.23 -1.72
C ILE A 246 8.99 9.04 -0.21
N LEU A 247 9.87 9.67 0.57
CA LEU A 247 9.91 9.47 2.03
C LEU A 247 8.74 10.17 2.74
N THR A 248 8.39 11.40 2.35
CA THR A 248 7.21 12.08 2.90
C THR A 248 5.91 11.45 2.42
N GLY A 249 5.87 10.94 1.20
CA GLY A 249 4.81 10.09 0.70
C GLY A 249 4.64 8.85 1.60
N LEU A 250 5.73 8.13 1.87
CA LEU A 250 5.70 6.97 2.77
C LEU A 250 5.39 7.36 4.23
N ALA A 251 5.55 8.61 4.65
CA ALA A 251 5.04 9.08 5.95
C ALA A 251 3.51 9.01 6.08
N TYR A 252 2.79 8.56 5.04
CA TYR A 252 1.46 7.91 5.06
C TYR A 252 1.21 7.02 6.29
N HIS A 253 2.25 6.39 6.85
CA HIS A 253 2.19 5.67 8.13
C HIS A 253 1.54 6.48 9.27
N LEU A 254 1.69 7.82 9.30
CA LEU A 254 1.07 8.70 10.29
C LEU A 254 -0.45 8.83 10.10
N ILE A 255 -0.93 8.82 8.86
CA ILE A 255 -2.37 8.81 8.58
C ILE A 255 -2.95 7.46 8.99
N VAL A 256 -2.30 6.34 8.64
CA VAL A 256 -2.75 4.99 9.04
C VAL A 256 -2.69 4.80 10.56
N TRP A 257 -1.65 5.31 11.21
CA TRP A 257 -1.56 5.35 12.68
C TRP A 257 -2.81 6.02 13.27
N ARG A 258 -3.22 7.14 12.69
CA ARG A 258 -4.43 7.84 13.14
C ARG A 258 -5.71 7.06 12.85
N VAL A 259 -5.83 6.41 11.69
CA VAL A 259 -6.96 5.52 11.36
C VAL A 259 -7.06 4.37 12.36
N TRP A 260 -5.94 3.69 12.61
CA TRP A 260 -5.90 2.54 13.52
C TRP A 260 -6.22 2.96 14.97
N MET A 261 -5.62 4.07 15.43
CA MET A 261 -5.93 4.62 16.76
C MET A 261 -7.41 4.96 16.91
N ASN A 262 -8.05 5.54 15.88
CA ASN A 262 -9.47 5.87 15.89
C ASN A 262 -10.33 4.59 16.07
N ARG A 263 -10.01 3.51 15.32
CA ARG A 263 -10.68 2.21 15.50
C ARG A 263 -10.50 1.61 16.88
N CYS A 264 -9.30 1.65 17.44
CA CYS A 264 -9.05 1.16 18.79
C CYS A 264 -9.84 1.97 19.84
N LEU A 265 -9.90 3.29 19.69
CA LEU A 265 -10.65 4.18 20.60
C LEU A 265 -12.18 4.02 20.46
N ASP A 266 -12.68 3.62 19.30
CA ASP A 266 -14.09 3.26 19.11
C ASP A 266 -14.43 1.86 19.65
N GLY A 267 -13.42 1.08 20.06
CA GLY A 267 -13.60 -0.27 20.57
C GLY A 267 -13.79 -1.32 19.46
N GLY A 268 -13.30 -1.06 18.26
CA GLY A 268 -13.35 -2.01 17.15
C GLY A 268 -12.35 -3.15 17.31
N ASP A 269 -12.67 -4.12 18.18
CA ASP A 269 -11.88 -5.35 18.39
C ASP A 269 -11.83 -6.25 17.13
N ASP A 270 -12.71 -5.96 16.17
CA ASP A 270 -12.78 -6.58 14.85
C ASP A 270 -11.79 -5.99 13.85
N PHE A 271 -10.94 -5.03 14.22
CA PHE A 271 -9.94 -4.45 13.32
C PHE A 271 -8.52 -4.87 13.68
N VAL A 272 -7.71 -5.11 12.66
CA VAL A 272 -6.30 -5.48 12.78
C VAL A 272 -5.43 -4.63 11.86
N LEU A 273 -4.19 -4.38 12.28
CA LEU A 273 -3.18 -3.77 11.43
C LEU A 273 -2.46 -4.86 10.64
N ASP A 274 -2.65 -4.90 9.33
CA ASP A 274 -1.83 -5.68 8.43
C ASP A 274 -0.60 -4.85 8.04
N TRP A 275 0.53 -5.19 8.67
CA TRP A 275 1.79 -4.51 8.44
C TRP A 275 2.99 -5.36 8.86
N ALA A 276 3.91 -5.55 7.93
CA ALA A 276 5.24 -6.07 8.16
C ALA A 276 6.25 -4.94 7.87
N PRO A 277 6.99 -4.44 8.88
CA PRO A 277 7.95 -3.35 8.69
C PRO A 277 8.91 -3.64 7.54
N LEU A 278 9.13 -2.64 6.68
CA LEU A 278 9.99 -2.69 5.49
C LEU A 278 9.55 -3.68 4.39
N ARG A 279 8.49 -4.46 4.59
CA ARG A 279 7.99 -5.46 3.61
C ARG A 279 6.61 -5.13 3.05
N SER A 280 5.76 -4.48 3.82
CA SER A 280 4.44 -4.07 3.37
C SER A 280 4.09 -2.64 3.81
N VAL A 281 3.18 -2.03 3.06
CA VAL A 281 2.56 -0.75 3.42
C VAL A 281 1.46 -1.01 4.44
N PRO A 282 1.43 -0.30 5.58
CA PRO A 282 0.46 -0.55 6.64
C PRO A 282 -0.97 -0.28 6.17
N ARG A 283 -1.90 -1.12 6.60
CA ARG A 283 -3.34 -0.94 6.39
C ARG A 283 -4.15 -1.48 7.56
N VAL A 284 -5.34 -0.92 7.77
CA VAL A 284 -6.27 -1.34 8.84
C VAL A 284 -7.40 -2.11 8.20
N LEU A 285 -7.57 -3.36 8.62
CA LEU A 285 -8.49 -4.33 8.01
C LEU A 285 -9.51 -4.82 9.02
N VAL A 286 -10.65 -5.31 8.53
CA VAL A 286 -11.58 -6.10 9.36
C VAL A 286 -11.04 -7.53 9.49
N ARG A 287 -10.92 -8.01 10.73
CA ARG A 287 -10.35 -9.28 11.16
C ARG A 287 -11.08 -10.49 10.59
N GLU A 288 -12.41 -10.43 10.51
CA GLU A 288 -13.24 -11.50 9.96
C GLU A 288 -12.99 -11.72 8.46
N ILE A 289 -12.76 -10.63 7.72
CA ILE A 289 -12.43 -10.71 6.30
C ILE A 289 -11.06 -11.36 6.09
N GLU A 290 -10.08 -11.01 6.92
CA GLU A 290 -8.74 -11.61 6.85
C GLU A 290 -8.77 -13.09 7.23
N SER A 291 -9.46 -13.46 8.31
CA SER A 291 -9.54 -14.85 8.76
C SER A 291 -10.28 -15.74 7.78
N GLN A 292 -11.40 -15.29 7.21
CA GLN A 292 -12.15 -16.02 6.19
C GLN A 292 -11.33 -16.17 4.90
N ALA A 293 -10.61 -15.12 4.47
CA ALA A 293 -9.78 -15.20 3.27
C ALA A 293 -8.61 -16.19 3.44
N ILE A 294 -7.93 -16.16 4.59
CA ILE A 294 -6.83 -17.09 4.91
C ILE A 294 -7.33 -18.53 4.99
N ALA A 295 -8.45 -18.76 5.70
CA ALA A 295 -9.04 -20.08 5.84
C ALA A 295 -9.48 -20.65 4.48
N ALA A 296 -10.12 -19.84 3.64
CA ALA A 296 -10.52 -20.24 2.29
C ALA A 296 -9.29 -20.60 1.44
N GLN A 297 -8.23 -19.79 1.47
CA GLN A 297 -7.03 -20.03 0.69
C GLN A 297 -6.27 -21.31 1.13
N GLN A 298 -6.25 -21.58 2.43
CA GLN A 298 -5.68 -22.82 2.98
C GLN A 298 -6.48 -24.05 2.52
N GLN A 299 -7.81 -24.00 2.58
CA GLN A 299 -8.67 -25.10 2.12
C GLN A 299 -8.54 -25.34 0.61
N ILE A 300 -8.48 -24.28 -0.21
CA ILE A 300 -8.25 -24.38 -1.66
C ILE A 300 -6.93 -25.09 -1.93
N SER A 301 -5.86 -24.70 -1.23
CA SER A 301 -4.54 -25.30 -1.40
C SER A 301 -4.53 -26.81 -1.05
N LEU A 302 -5.20 -27.20 0.04
CA LEU A 302 -5.32 -28.59 0.46
C LEU A 302 -6.10 -29.44 -0.56
N VAL A 303 -7.27 -28.95 -1.01
CA VAL A 303 -8.11 -29.67 -1.98
C VAL A 303 -7.40 -29.79 -3.33
N ARG A 304 -6.68 -28.75 -3.78
CA ARG A 304 -5.84 -28.83 -5.00
C ARG A 304 -4.76 -29.91 -4.88
N GLN A 305 -4.10 -30.00 -3.73
CA GLN A 305 -3.08 -31.03 -3.50
C GLN A 305 -3.67 -32.45 -3.51
N GLN A 306 -4.83 -32.64 -2.88
CA GLN A 306 -5.56 -33.92 -2.89
C GLN A 306 -5.99 -34.32 -4.31
N ALA A 307 -6.60 -33.39 -5.05
CA ALA A 307 -7.01 -33.61 -6.43
C ALA A 307 -5.82 -33.99 -7.33
N ALA A 308 -4.70 -33.27 -7.21
CA ALA A 308 -3.49 -33.57 -7.96
C ALA A 308 -2.86 -34.94 -7.59
N SER A 309 -3.04 -35.40 -6.35
CA SER A 309 -2.62 -36.74 -5.92
C SER A 309 -3.50 -37.83 -6.56
N LYS A 310 -4.83 -37.67 -6.48
CA LYS A 310 -5.80 -38.62 -7.04
C LYS A 310 -5.74 -38.68 -8.57
N GLN A 311 -5.52 -37.55 -9.23
CA GLN A 311 -5.31 -37.52 -10.69
C GLN A 311 -4.07 -38.33 -11.09
N ARG A 312 -3.00 -38.30 -10.29
CA ARG A 312 -1.78 -39.10 -10.55
C ARG A 312 -2.05 -40.59 -10.37
N GLU A 313 -2.76 -40.96 -9.31
CA GLU A 313 -3.19 -42.36 -9.06
C GLU A 313 -4.05 -42.90 -10.21
N MET A 314 -5.01 -42.09 -10.68
CA MET A 314 -5.87 -42.45 -11.82
C MET A 314 -5.07 -42.65 -13.10
N ARG A 315 -4.14 -41.74 -13.42
CA ARG A 315 -3.27 -41.88 -14.60
C ARG A 315 -2.42 -43.14 -14.54
N LEU A 316 -1.89 -43.46 -13.36
CA LEU A 316 -1.13 -44.70 -13.17
C LEU A 316 -2.03 -45.92 -13.42
N ALA A 317 -3.24 -45.96 -12.84
CA ALA A 317 -4.18 -47.05 -13.07
C ALA A 317 -4.62 -47.18 -14.54
N GLN A 318 -4.82 -46.06 -15.23
CA GLN A 318 -5.13 -46.03 -16.68
C GLN A 318 -3.99 -46.61 -17.52
N LEU A 319 -2.74 -46.20 -17.23
CA LEU A 319 -1.55 -46.73 -17.89
C LEU A 319 -1.37 -48.23 -17.61
N THR A 320 -1.49 -48.65 -16.35
CA THR A 320 -1.42 -50.08 -15.99
C THR A 320 -2.49 -50.88 -16.73
N ARG A 321 -3.72 -50.35 -16.85
CA ARG A 321 -4.80 -51.01 -17.57
C ARG A 321 -4.52 -51.10 -19.08
N SER A 322 -3.94 -50.05 -19.69
CA SER A 322 -3.57 -50.09 -21.11
C SER A 322 -2.43 -51.06 -21.39
N GLU A 323 -1.42 -51.10 -20.52
CA GLU A 323 -0.30 -52.06 -20.63
C GLU A 323 -0.79 -53.50 -20.48
N ILE A 324 -1.64 -53.78 -19.50
CA ILE A 324 -2.20 -55.13 -19.31
C ILE A 324 -3.12 -55.52 -20.47
N GLY A 325 -3.81 -54.56 -21.09
CA GLY A 325 -4.67 -54.81 -22.23
C GLY A 325 -3.96 -55.09 -23.55
N SER A 326 -2.67 -54.79 -23.65
CA SER A 326 -1.87 -55.15 -24.83
C SER A 326 -1.31 -56.57 -24.75
N LEU A 327 -1.42 -57.23 -23.60
CA LEU A 327 -0.89 -58.58 -23.37
C LEU A 327 -1.82 -59.66 -23.95
N PRO A 328 -1.26 -60.78 -24.45
CA PRO A 328 -2.03 -61.99 -24.79
C PRO A 328 -2.83 -62.52 -23.58
N SER A 329 -4.02 -63.09 -23.84
CA SER A 329 -4.96 -63.54 -22.80
C SER A 329 -4.45 -64.67 -21.90
N ASP A 330 -3.43 -65.40 -22.34
CA ASP A 330 -2.76 -66.50 -21.64
C ASP A 330 -1.56 -66.05 -20.77
N THR A 331 -1.24 -64.75 -20.77
CA THR A 331 -0.14 -64.18 -19.98
C THR A 331 -0.44 -64.25 -18.49
N ALA A 332 0.49 -64.82 -17.70
CA ALA A 332 0.38 -64.83 -16.24
C ALA A 332 0.55 -63.42 -15.66
N VAL A 333 -0.49 -62.89 -15.00
CA VAL A 333 -0.46 -61.60 -14.29
C VAL A 333 -0.68 -61.79 -12.80
N TYR A 334 -0.09 -60.91 -12.00
CA TYR A 334 -0.12 -60.99 -10.54
C TYR A 334 -0.56 -59.67 -9.92
N GLU A 335 -1.48 -59.74 -8.95
CA GLU A 335 -1.94 -58.59 -8.17
C GLU A 335 -1.18 -58.53 -6.83
N GLY A 336 -0.71 -57.34 -6.48
CA GLY A 336 -0.06 -57.11 -5.18
C GLY A 336 -1.08 -57.06 -4.05
N VAL A 337 -0.92 -57.94 -3.05
CA VAL A 337 -1.68 -57.96 -1.80
C VAL A 337 -0.70 -57.83 -0.64
N GLY A 338 -0.45 -56.59 -0.21
CA GLY A 338 0.58 -56.27 0.78
C GLY A 338 1.99 -56.55 0.26
N LYS A 339 2.67 -57.57 0.81
CA LYS A 339 4.01 -58.02 0.37
C LYS A 339 3.99 -59.25 -0.54
N MET A 340 2.79 -59.79 -0.84
CA MET A 340 2.62 -60.99 -1.66
C MET A 340 2.02 -60.62 -3.01
N PHE A 341 2.25 -61.47 -4.02
CA PHE A 341 1.68 -61.32 -5.36
C PHE A 341 0.86 -62.57 -5.69
N VAL A 342 -0.42 -62.38 -6.00
CA VAL A 342 -1.37 -63.47 -6.26
C VAL A 342 -1.67 -63.52 -7.75
N ALA A 343 -1.51 -64.69 -8.36
CA ALA A 343 -1.83 -64.88 -9.78
C ALA A 343 -3.33 -64.73 -10.02
N ILE A 344 -3.72 -63.91 -10.99
CA ILE A 344 -5.11 -63.71 -11.39
C ILE A 344 -5.22 -63.66 -12.92
N PRO A 345 -6.39 -63.97 -13.51
CA PRO A 345 -6.60 -63.78 -14.94
C PRO A 345 -6.51 -62.31 -15.36
N VAL A 346 -6.01 -62.07 -16.58
CA VAL A 346 -5.90 -60.73 -17.20
C VAL A 346 -7.25 -59.99 -17.18
N SER A 347 -8.34 -60.68 -17.52
CA SER A 347 -9.70 -60.12 -17.51
C SER A 347 -10.15 -59.64 -16.13
N THR A 348 -9.82 -60.39 -15.08
CA THR A 348 -10.14 -60.02 -13.68
C THR A 348 -9.39 -58.76 -13.26
N LEU A 349 -8.09 -58.66 -13.59
CA LEU A 349 -7.27 -57.49 -13.27
C LEU A 349 -7.73 -56.25 -14.05
N GLN A 350 -8.06 -56.38 -15.33
CA GLN A 350 -8.62 -55.29 -16.12
C GLN A 350 -9.95 -54.77 -15.56
N ASN A 351 -10.84 -55.65 -15.11
CA ASN A 351 -12.11 -55.25 -14.50
C ASN A 351 -11.91 -54.54 -13.16
N LYS A 352 -10.97 -55.02 -12.33
CA LYS A 352 -10.59 -54.36 -11.08
C LYS A 352 -10.02 -52.96 -11.33
N LEU A 353 -9.05 -52.83 -12.25
CA LEU A 353 -8.49 -51.53 -12.64
C LEU A 353 -9.56 -50.61 -13.23
N GLY A 354 -10.48 -51.14 -14.02
CA GLY A 354 -11.61 -50.38 -14.55
C GLY A 354 -12.54 -49.83 -13.45
N THR A 355 -12.79 -50.62 -12.42
CA THR A 355 -13.55 -50.21 -11.23
C THR A 355 -12.80 -49.15 -10.44
N GLN A 356 -11.51 -49.38 -10.16
CA GLN A 356 -10.65 -48.43 -9.45
C GLN A 356 -10.55 -47.08 -10.18
N ILE A 357 -10.40 -47.08 -11.51
CA ILE A 357 -10.39 -45.84 -12.31
C ILE A 357 -11.71 -45.09 -12.13
N LYS A 358 -12.85 -45.79 -12.19
CA LYS A 358 -14.17 -45.17 -12.03
C LYS A 358 -14.38 -44.59 -10.63
N ASP A 359 -13.91 -45.28 -9.61
CA ASP A 359 -14.00 -44.81 -8.22
C ASP A 359 -13.13 -43.56 -8.01
N ILE A 360 -11.87 -43.59 -8.49
CA ILE A 360 -10.97 -42.43 -8.41
C ILE A 360 -11.52 -41.26 -9.23
N ASP A 361 -12.07 -41.50 -10.42
CA ASP A 361 -12.69 -40.48 -11.26
C ASP A 361 -13.85 -39.78 -10.53
N THR A 362 -14.69 -40.57 -9.83
CA THR A 362 -15.79 -40.05 -9.00
C THR A 362 -15.26 -39.19 -7.84
N GLU A 363 -14.16 -39.59 -7.19
CA GLU A 363 -13.50 -38.81 -6.14
C GLU A 363 -12.89 -37.51 -6.67
N VAL A 364 -12.22 -37.55 -7.83
CA VAL A 364 -11.67 -36.38 -8.51
C VAL A 364 -12.77 -35.40 -8.85
N ASP A 365 -13.90 -35.87 -9.39
CA ASP A 365 -15.07 -35.05 -9.70
C ASP A 365 -15.65 -34.39 -8.45
N ALA A 366 -15.76 -35.14 -7.34
CA ALA A 366 -16.23 -34.60 -6.07
C ALA A 366 -15.28 -33.53 -5.52
N LEU A 367 -13.97 -33.76 -5.59
CA LEU A 367 -12.94 -32.78 -5.20
C LEU A 367 -12.96 -31.55 -6.12
N GLY A 368 -13.21 -31.74 -7.42
CA GLY A 368 -13.37 -30.66 -8.40
C GLY A 368 -14.58 -29.77 -8.09
N LYS A 369 -15.74 -30.37 -7.79
CA LYS A 369 -16.94 -29.64 -7.35
C LYS A 369 -16.69 -28.88 -6.04
N ARG A 370 -16.02 -29.50 -5.07
CA ARG A 370 -15.66 -28.86 -3.81
C ARG A 370 -14.68 -27.70 -4.02
N LEU A 371 -13.67 -27.89 -4.87
CA LEU A 371 -12.72 -26.84 -5.23
C LEU A 371 -13.43 -25.67 -5.88
N HIS A 372 -14.30 -25.94 -6.86
CA HIS A 372 -15.08 -24.91 -7.54
C HIS A 372 -15.99 -24.14 -6.57
N TYR A 373 -16.63 -24.83 -5.62
CA TYR A 373 -17.43 -24.19 -4.58
C TYR A 373 -16.58 -23.27 -3.68
N LEU A 374 -15.41 -23.74 -3.23
CA LEU A 374 -14.50 -22.96 -2.39
C LEU A 374 -13.92 -21.74 -3.14
N GLU A 375 -13.53 -21.91 -4.40
CA GLU A 375 -13.05 -20.82 -5.26
C GLU A 375 -14.16 -19.81 -5.53
N THR A 376 -15.39 -20.27 -5.80
CA THR A 376 -16.56 -19.40 -5.99
C THR A 376 -16.93 -18.67 -4.71
N THR A 377 -16.85 -19.32 -3.55
CA THR A 377 -17.11 -18.68 -2.25
C THR A 377 -16.04 -17.63 -1.95
N ALA A 378 -14.75 -17.96 -2.15
CA ALA A 378 -13.66 -17.00 -1.98
C ALA A 378 -13.79 -15.81 -2.94
N LYS A 379 -14.15 -16.07 -4.19
CA LYS A 379 -14.42 -15.05 -5.21
C LYS A 379 -15.62 -14.20 -4.85
N ASN A 380 -16.73 -14.80 -4.41
CA ASN A 380 -17.93 -14.08 -3.99
C ASN A 380 -17.66 -13.22 -2.76
N SER A 381 -16.88 -13.69 -1.78
CA SER A 381 -16.45 -12.86 -0.65
C SER A 381 -15.57 -11.70 -1.12
N GLN A 382 -14.66 -11.93 -2.06
CA GLN A 382 -13.87 -10.86 -2.69
C GLN A 382 -14.74 -9.88 -3.48
N GLU A 383 -15.72 -10.36 -4.25
CA GLU A 383 -16.66 -9.54 -5.01
C GLU A 383 -17.65 -8.80 -4.11
N HIS A 384 -18.04 -9.37 -2.97
CA HIS A 384 -18.88 -8.70 -1.98
C HIS A 384 -18.09 -7.57 -1.32
N ILE A 385 -16.81 -7.80 -1.00
CA ILE A 385 -15.87 -6.73 -0.63
C ILE A 385 -15.77 -5.70 -1.76
N GLU A 386 -15.67 -6.13 -3.02
CA GLU A 386 -15.59 -5.25 -4.19
C GLU A 386 -16.89 -4.46 -4.45
N LYS A 387 -18.06 -5.03 -4.13
CA LYS A 387 -19.36 -4.37 -4.21
C LYS A 387 -19.57 -3.39 -3.06
N MET A 388 -19.11 -3.70 -1.85
CA MET A 388 -19.06 -2.71 -0.77
C MET A 388 -18.11 -1.56 -1.14
N LEU A 389 -16.98 -1.87 -1.77
CA LEU A 389 -16.04 -0.90 -2.33
C LEU A 389 -16.68 -0.02 -3.43
N LYS A 390 -17.52 -0.59 -4.31
CA LYS A 390 -18.21 0.14 -5.39
C LYS A 390 -19.46 0.90 -4.92
N GLY A 391 -20.20 0.37 -3.96
CA GLY A 391 -21.44 0.96 -3.41
C GLY A 391 -21.20 2.20 -2.55
N ALA A 392 -20.01 2.35 -1.96
CA ALA A 392 -19.60 3.56 -1.28
C ALA A 392 -19.33 4.77 -2.22
N GLY A 393 -19.44 4.58 -3.54
CA GLY A 393 -19.29 5.62 -4.57
C GLY A 393 -20.60 6.24 -5.08
N GLN A 394 -21.77 5.85 -4.55
CA GLN A 394 -23.08 6.37 -4.98
C GLN A 394 -23.98 6.86 -3.82
N GLY A 395 -23.42 7.15 -2.65
CA GLY A 395 -24.16 7.62 -1.47
C GLY A 395 -23.79 9.03 -1.03
#